data_AF-A0A2S9FPI3-F1
#
_entry.id   AF-A0A2S9FPI3-F1
#
_cell.length_a   1.000
_cell.length_b   1.000
_cell.length_c   1.000
_cell.angle_alpha   90.00
_cell.angle_beta   90.00
_cell.angle_gamma   90.00
#
_symmetry.space_group_name_H-M   'P 1'
#
loop_
_entity.id
_entity.type
_entity.pdbx_description
1 polymer ?
#
loop_
_entity_poly.entity_id
_entity_poly.type
_entity_poly.pdbx_seq_one_letter_code
_entity_poly.pdbx_strand_id
1 'polypeptide(L)'
;AAGVRCDWLDTSHAFHSALLDPILDEFEAYANRFTFGAPQRILIDNRTGAALGRSVKLDGAYWRRHARQPVEFAKSVQTLAGMNCKVLLEIGPQPVLTAAALRAWPDPATA
;
A
#
# COMPACT_ATOMS: atom_id res chain seq x y z
N ALA A 1 -21.54 17.19 0.12
CA ALA A 1 -21.49 16.18 1.20
C ALA A 1 -22.92 15.85 1.60
N ALA A 2 -23.48 14.78 1.05
CA ALA A 2 -24.91 14.48 1.01
C ALA A 2 -25.25 13.22 1.84
N GLY A 3 -25.10 13.30 3.18
CA GLY A 3 -25.47 12.19 4.08
C GLY A 3 -24.50 11.02 4.14
N VAL A 4 -23.28 11.14 3.59
CA VAL A 4 -22.24 10.11 3.69
C VAL A 4 -21.57 10.19 5.06
N ARG A 5 -21.46 9.05 5.76
CA ARG A 5 -20.73 8.95 7.03
C ARG A 5 -19.26 9.30 6.84
N CYS A 6 -18.77 10.23 7.66
CA CYS A 6 -17.38 10.68 7.67
C CYS A 6 -16.86 10.64 9.11
N ASP A 7 -15.63 10.15 9.28
CA ASP A 7 -14.96 10.08 10.58
C ASP A 7 -13.58 10.75 10.46
N TRP A 8 -13.19 11.53 11.47
CA TRP A 8 -11.84 12.09 11.53
C TRP A 8 -10.84 11.00 11.95
N LEU A 9 -9.67 11.00 11.32
CA LEU A 9 -8.58 10.09 11.69
C LEU A 9 -7.69 10.77 12.72
N ASP A 10 -7.37 10.05 13.80
CA ASP A 10 -6.40 10.48 14.81
C ASP A 10 -4.98 10.35 14.26
N THR A 11 -4.56 11.37 13.52
CA THR A 11 -3.27 11.42 12.83
C THR A 11 -2.70 12.82 12.93
N SER A 12 -1.37 12.93 12.95
CA SER A 12 -0.71 14.23 13.05
C SER A 12 -0.68 14.99 11.72
N HIS A 13 -0.78 14.30 10.58
CA HIS A 13 -0.62 14.88 9.25
C HIS A 13 -1.52 14.20 8.22
N ALA A 14 -1.83 14.91 7.14
CA ALA A 14 -2.48 14.34 5.96
C ALA A 14 -1.44 13.58 5.10
N PHE A 15 -1.20 12.31 5.44
CA PHE A 15 -0.33 11.42 4.66
C PHE A 15 -0.87 11.16 3.25
N HIS A 16 -0.01 10.70 2.32
CA HIS A 16 -0.36 10.43 0.91
C HIS A 16 -0.99 11.62 0.17
N SER A 17 -0.71 12.84 0.62
CA SER A 17 -1.27 14.07 0.07
C SER A 17 -0.17 15.05 -0.34
N ALA A 18 -0.56 16.14 -1.00
CA ALA A 18 0.35 17.24 -1.39
C ALA A 18 1.07 17.87 -0.20
N LEU A 19 0.56 17.68 1.03
CA LEU A 19 1.21 18.17 2.23
C LEU A 19 2.61 17.57 2.45
N LEU A 20 2.92 16.42 1.83
CA LEU A 20 4.25 15.82 1.91
C LEU A 20 5.25 16.42 0.91
N ASP A 21 4.82 17.14 -0.12
CA ASP A 21 5.70 17.62 -1.19
C ASP A 21 6.97 18.35 -0.69
N PRO A 22 6.92 19.21 0.35
CA PRO A 22 8.11 19.91 0.87
C PRO A 22 9.22 19.01 1.42
N ILE A 23 8.90 17.79 1.89
CA ILE A 23 9.88 16.90 2.51
C ILE A 23 10.42 15.83 1.55
N LEU A 24 9.84 15.68 0.36
CA LEU A 24 10.10 14.50 -0.48
C LEU A 24 11.53 14.46 -1.03
N ASP A 25 12.14 15.62 -1.28
CA ASP A 25 13.53 15.70 -1.76
C ASP A 25 14.51 15.22 -0.68
N GLU A 26 14.34 15.69 0.56
CA GLU A 26 15.17 15.27 1.69
C GLU A 26 14.94 13.78 2.02
N PHE A 27 13.68 13.35 2.00
CA PHE A 27 13.31 11.97 2.23
C PHE A 27 13.96 11.03 1.21
N GLU A 28 13.90 11.35 -0.09
CA GLU A 28 14.53 10.56 -1.15
C GLU A 28 16.05 10.54 -1.02
N ALA A 29 16.66 11.69 -0.73
CA ALA A 29 18.11 11.79 -0.52
C ALA A 29 18.58 10.94 0.68
N TYR A 30 17.78 10.89 1.75
CA TYR A 30 18.06 10.03 2.89
C TYR A 30 17.85 8.54 2.57
N ALA A 31 16.74 8.19 1.90
CA ALA A 31 16.45 6.82 1.51
C ALA A 31 17.52 6.23 0.57
N ASN A 32 18.12 7.06 -0.31
CA ASN A 32 19.21 6.64 -1.20
C ASN A 32 20.52 6.29 -0.49
N ARG A 33 20.64 6.50 0.83
CA ARG A 33 21.79 6.07 1.63
C ARG A 33 21.76 4.57 1.96
N PHE A 34 20.61 3.91 1.76
CA PHE A 34 20.45 2.49 2.02
C PHE A 34 20.76 1.64 0.77
N THR A 35 21.25 0.43 0.99
CA THR A 35 21.39 -0.58 -0.06
C THR A 35 20.10 -1.42 -0.12
N PHE A 36 19.39 -1.36 -1.24
CA PHE A 36 18.15 -2.11 -1.45
C PHE A 36 18.42 -3.42 -2.17
N GLY A 37 18.14 -4.55 -1.50
CA GLY A 37 18.19 -5.88 -2.10
C GLY A 37 16.93 -6.20 -2.90
N ALA A 38 17.04 -7.11 -3.87
CA ALA A 38 15.88 -7.60 -4.60
C ALA A 38 14.91 -8.36 -3.68
N PRO A 39 13.59 -8.18 -3.83
CA PRO A 39 12.60 -8.92 -3.07
C PRO A 39 12.76 -10.44 -3.24
N GLN A 40 12.78 -11.17 -2.13
CA GLN A 40 12.89 -12.64 -2.12
C GLN A 40 11.52 -13.35 -2.16
N ARG A 41 10.45 -12.58 -2.01
CA ARG A 41 9.05 -12.99 -2.08
C ARG A 41 8.29 -11.98 -2.94
N ILE A 42 7.13 -12.40 -3.43
CA ILE A 42 6.27 -11.51 -4.20
C ILE A 42 5.79 -10.40 -3.27
N LEU A 43 6.01 -9.16 -3.69
CA LEU A 43 5.48 -7.98 -3.03
C LEU A 43 4.36 -7.42 -3.91
N ILE A 44 3.25 -7.01 -3.32
CA ILE A 44 2.21 -6.26 -4.04
C ILE A 44 2.46 -4.78 -3.78
N ASP A 45 2.62 -3.97 -4.84
CA ASP A 45 2.82 -2.53 -4.72
C ASP A 45 1.51 -1.87 -4.31
N ASN A 46 1.47 -1.34 -3.11
CA ASN A 46 0.33 -0.61 -2.55
C ASN A 46 -0.16 0.55 -3.42
N ARG A 47 0.68 1.08 -4.29
CA ARG A 47 0.37 2.25 -5.12
C ARG A 47 -0.35 1.87 -6.42
N THR A 48 -0.15 0.64 -6.89
CA THR A 48 -0.69 0.16 -8.17
C THR A 48 -1.59 -1.06 -8.02
N GLY A 49 -1.50 -1.77 -6.89
CA GLY A 49 -2.10 -3.07 -6.67
C GLY A 49 -1.40 -4.22 -7.41
N ALA A 50 -0.31 -3.95 -8.15
CA ALA A 50 0.33 -4.96 -8.99
C ALA A 50 1.39 -5.76 -8.23
N ALA A 51 1.55 -7.03 -8.61
CA ALA A 51 2.68 -7.84 -8.15
C ALA A 51 3.99 -7.30 -8.74
N LEU A 52 4.95 -7.03 -7.87
CA LEU A 52 6.27 -6.58 -8.26
C LEU A 52 7.15 -7.76 -8.70
N GLY A 53 7.78 -7.60 -9.86
CA GLY A 53 8.78 -8.53 -10.35
C GLY A 53 10.11 -8.40 -9.60
N ARG A 54 10.97 -9.42 -9.72
CA ARG A 54 12.29 -9.47 -9.05
C ARG A 54 13.25 -8.34 -9.48
N SER A 55 13.03 -7.74 -10.64
CA SER A 55 13.82 -6.63 -11.18
C SER A 55 13.38 -5.26 -10.67
N VAL A 56 12.30 -5.17 -9.87
CA VAL A 56 11.87 -3.89 -9.32
C VAL A 56 12.95 -3.31 -8.42
N LYS A 57 13.16 -2.00 -8.54
CA LYS A 57 13.99 -1.24 -7.61
C LYS A 57 13.10 -0.62 -6.55
N LEU A 58 13.31 -1.01 -5.30
CA LEU A 58 12.66 -0.42 -4.13
C LEU A 58 13.52 0.72 -3.55
N ASP A 59 14.05 1.57 -4.44
CA ASP A 59 15.00 2.64 -4.13
C ASP A 59 14.33 3.89 -3.54
N GLY A 60 15.10 4.94 -3.28
CA GLY A 60 14.56 6.19 -2.72
C GLY A 60 13.44 6.78 -3.57
N ALA A 61 13.53 6.69 -4.90
CA ALA A 61 12.49 7.17 -5.79
C ALA A 61 11.19 6.34 -5.65
N TYR A 62 11.29 5.01 -5.45
CA TYR A 62 10.14 4.19 -5.10
C TYR A 62 9.49 4.65 -3.78
N TRP A 63 10.27 4.82 -2.72
CA TRP A 63 9.75 5.21 -1.41
C TRP A 63 9.17 6.62 -1.40
N ARG A 64 9.76 7.56 -2.14
CA ARG A 64 9.19 8.90 -2.36
C ARG A 64 7.79 8.81 -2.96
N ARG A 65 7.64 8.02 -4.03
CA ARG A 65 6.33 7.82 -4.67
C ARG A 65 5.36 7.14 -3.72
N HIS A 66 5.80 6.15 -2.96
CA HIS A 66 4.96 5.46 -1.98
C HIS A 66 4.46 6.40 -0.88
N ALA A 67 5.31 7.30 -0.36
CA ALA A 67 4.90 8.28 0.65
C ALA A 67 3.83 9.24 0.14
N ARG A 68 3.93 9.67 -1.13
CA ARG A 68 3.10 10.74 -1.70
C ARG A 68 1.80 10.29 -2.35
N GLN A 69 1.73 9.07 -2.84
CA GLN A 69 0.61 8.60 -3.66
C GLN A 69 -0.37 7.73 -2.87
N PRO A 70 -1.63 7.62 -3.32
CA PRO A 70 -2.65 6.85 -2.61
C PRO A 70 -2.27 5.36 -2.48
N VAL A 71 -2.82 4.75 -1.43
CA VAL A 71 -2.74 3.31 -1.18
C VAL A 71 -3.98 2.65 -1.79
N GLU A 72 -3.78 1.94 -2.90
CA GLU A 72 -4.76 1.15 -3.63
C GLU A 72 -4.98 -0.24 -2.98
N PHE A 73 -5.25 -0.27 -1.67
CA PHE A 73 -5.32 -1.51 -0.88
C PHE A 73 -6.31 -2.54 -1.45
N ALA A 74 -7.47 -2.10 -1.91
CA ALA A 74 -8.48 -2.99 -2.48
C ALA A 74 -7.97 -3.70 -3.76
N LYS A 75 -7.22 -2.98 -4.61
CA LYS A 75 -6.59 -3.59 -5.79
C LYS A 75 -5.52 -4.60 -5.38
N SER A 76 -4.73 -4.30 -4.35
CA SER A 76 -3.75 -5.26 -3.82
C SER A 76 -4.40 -6.57 -3.37
N VAL A 77 -5.54 -6.47 -2.68
CA VAL A 77 -6.32 -7.63 -2.24
C VAL A 77 -6.87 -8.43 -3.42
N GLN A 78 -7.42 -7.75 -4.43
CA GLN A 78 -7.90 -8.40 -5.66
C GLN A 78 -6.77 -9.13 -6.41
N THR A 79 -5.57 -8.54 -6.48
CA THR A 79 -4.40 -9.21 -7.06
C THR A 79 -4.03 -10.47 -6.28
N LEU A 80 -4.04 -10.44 -4.94
CA LEU A 80 -3.79 -11.63 -4.12
C LEU A 80 -4.84 -12.74 -4.37
N ALA A 81 -6.11 -12.37 -4.49
CA ALA A 81 -7.18 -13.29 -4.82
C ALA A 81 -6.99 -13.90 -6.22
N GLY A 82 -6.64 -13.09 -7.22
CA GLY A 82 -6.32 -13.53 -8.59
C GLY A 82 -5.09 -14.42 -8.67
N MET A 83 -4.15 -14.28 -7.72
CA MET A 83 -3.01 -15.19 -7.54
C MET A 83 -3.37 -16.50 -6.80
N ASN A 84 -4.67 -16.76 -6.59
CA ASN A 84 -5.21 -17.95 -5.94
C ASN A 84 -4.80 -18.09 -4.46
N CYS A 85 -4.52 -16.97 -3.79
CA CYS A 85 -4.26 -16.96 -2.35
C CYS A 85 -5.52 -17.40 -1.58
N LYS A 86 -5.36 -18.31 -0.60
CA LYS A 86 -6.48 -18.88 0.17
C LYS A 86 -6.53 -18.43 1.62
N VAL A 87 -5.40 -17.93 2.12
CA VAL A 87 -5.25 -17.52 3.51
C VAL A 87 -4.57 -16.16 3.53
N LEU A 88 -5.18 -15.22 4.26
CA LEU A 88 -4.56 -13.95 4.60
C LEU A 88 -4.23 -13.97 6.08
N LEU A 89 -3.01 -13.55 6.41
CA LEU A 89 -2.58 -13.35 7.80
C LEU A 89 -2.16 -11.89 7.96
N GLU A 90 -2.81 -11.18 8.88
CA GLU A 90 -2.43 -9.83 9.26
C GLU A 90 -1.34 -9.87 10.34
N ILE A 91 -0.29 -9.10 10.12
CA ILE A 91 0.82 -8.94 11.07
C ILE A 91 0.80 -7.49 11.56
N GLY A 92 0.36 -7.29 12.79
CA GLY A 92 0.25 -5.98 13.41
C GLY A 92 -0.34 -6.05 14.82
N PRO A 93 -0.33 -4.94 15.57
CA PRO A 93 -0.84 -4.89 16.93
C PRO A 93 -2.37 -4.97 17.03
N GLN A 94 -3.09 -4.67 15.94
CA GLN A 94 -4.55 -4.69 15.86
C GLN A 94 -5.00 -5.20 14.48
N PRO A 95 -6.13 -5.93 14.37
CA PRO A 95 -6.58 -6.58 13.14
C PRO A 95 -7.45 -5.67 12.26
N VAL A 96 -6.88 -4.55 11.78
CA VAL A 96 -7.62 -3.56 10.96
C VAL A 96 -7.73 -4.01 9.50
N LEU A 97 -6.65 -4.56 8.95
CA LEU A 97 -6.54 -4.92 7.53
C LEU A 97 -7.38 -6.15 7.19
N THR A 98 -7.56 -7.09 8.11
CA THR A 98 -8.33 -8.31 7.87
C THR A 98 -9.77 -7.99 7.50
N ALA A 99 -10.43 -7.12 8.27
CA ALA A 99 -11.80 -6.70 7.99
C ALA A 99 -11.90 -5.91 6.67
N ALA A 100 -10.90 -5.07 6.37
CA ALA A 100 -10.84 -4.32 5.11
C ALA A 100 -10.61 -5.25 3.91
N ALA A 101 -9.74 -6.24 4.05
CA ALA A 101 -9.44 -7.23 3.01
C ALA A 101 -10.65 -8.10 2.70
N LEU A 102 -11.39 -8.56 3.72
CA LEU A 102 -12.63 -9.32 3.50
C LEU A 102 -13.67 -8.53 2.69
N ARG A 103 -13.79 -7.21 2.92
CA ARG A 103 -14.69 -6.35 2.12
C ARG A 103 -14.22 -6.14 0.68
N ALA A 104 -12.91 -6.20 0.44
CA ALA A 104 -12.31 -6.03 -0.88
C ALA A 104 -12.12 -7.36 -1.63
N TRP A 105 -12.29 -8.49 -0.94
CA TRP A 105 -12.12 -9.82 -1.51
C TRP A 105 -13.20 -10.05 -2.57
N PRO A 106 -12.84 -10.56 -3.77
CA PRO A 106 -13.82 -10.83 -4.81
C PRO A 106 -14.88 -11.82 -4.31
N ASP A 107 -16.16 -11.51 -4.53
CA ASP A 107 -17.23 -12.44 -4.22
C ASP A 107 -17.10 -13.65 -5.16
N PRO A 108 -16.98 -14.89 -4.63
CA PRO A 108 -16.89 -16.09 -5.45
C PRO A 108 -18.09 -16.29 -6.38
N ALA A 109 -19.24 -15.64 -6.15
CA ALA A 109 -20.38 -15.65 -7.07
C ALA A 109 -20.18 -14.74 -8.31
N THR A 110 -19.21 -13.83 -8.27
CA THR A 110 -18.91 -12.86 -9.33
C THR A 110 -17.49 -12.98 -9.91
N ALA A 111 -16.69 -13.91 -9.40
CA ALA A 111 -15.29 -14.12 -9.76
C ALA A 111 -15.11 -15.18 -10.85
#